data_AF-A0A1J7J1E5-F1
#
_entry.id   AF-A0A1J7J1E5-F1
#
_cell.length_a   1.000
_cell.length_b   1.000
_cell.length_c   1.000
_cell.angle_alpha   90.00
_cell.angle_beta   90.00
_cell.angle_gamma   90.00
#
_symmetry.space_group_name_H-M   'P 1'
#
loop_
_entity.id
_entity.type
_entity.pdbx_description
1 polymer ?
#
loop_
_entity_poly.entity_id
_entity_poly.type
_entity_poly.pdbx_seq_one_letter_code
_entity_poly.pdbx_strand_id
1 'polypeptide(L)'
;MLVCPLPNLRSICIIRSAVNEPDLEQLLSCCVGLETFVYNIGTSFHYILPSDIIRCLRKFKETLATLCLSLQNDDVLRQNLLFKPLPSLRHFSGLEDLLLDAAFIYNCHAKESPEDCDILVQLLPSSIVSLRLEATASAEICVRLAKALLRLAEAASLGQFPSMEEVRCYAEERLADDGLSEKFASAGVDFCYELWEGGVYR
;
A
#
# COMPACT_ATOMS: atom_id res chain seq x y z
N MET A 1 10.13 -14.13 29.35
CA MET A 1 11.28 -13.65 28.57
C MET A 1 11.39 -12.15 28.76
N LEU A 2 12.59 -11.63 29.05
CA LEU A 2 12.82 -10.19 29.19
C LEU A 2 12.76 -9.55 27.80
N VAL A 3 11.73 -8.75 27.56
CA VAL A 3 11.60 -7.93 26.36
C VAL A 3 12.57 -6.78 26.50
N CYS A 4 13.66 -6.78 25.72
CA CYS A 4 14.63 -5.69 25.73
C CYS A 4 14.07 -4.53 24.90
N PRO A 5 13.78 -3.37 25.49
CA PRO A 5 13.26 -2.24 24.73
C PRO A 5 14.28 -1.78 23.68
N LEU A 6 13.81 -1.50 22.48
CA LEU A 6 14.56 -0.96 21.34
C LEU A 6 14.06 0.46 21.04
N PRO A 7 14.25 1.44 21.95
CA PRO A 7 13.61 2.75 21.86
C PRO A 7 14.07 3.59 20.65
N ASN A 8 15.26 3.28 20.13
CA ASN A 8 15.88 3.98 19.01
C ASN A 8 15.65 3.27 17.66
N LEU A 9 14.99 2.10 17.65
CA LEU A 9 14.69 1.42 16.39
C LEU A 9 13.59 2.19 15.64
N ARG A 10 13.95 2.78 14.49
CA ARG A 10 13.05 3.57 13.63
C ARG A 10 12.56 2.83 12.41
N SER A 11 13.30 1.84 11.93
CA SER A 11 12.98 1.16 10.68
C SER A 11 13.01 -0.35 10.87
N ILE A 12 11.97 -1.02 10.39
CA ILE A 12 11.89 -2.47 10.31
C ILE A 12 11.67 -2.87 8.87
N CYS A 13 12.47 -3.81 8.40
CA CYS A 13 12.36 -4.37 7.07
C CYS A 13 12.32 -5.90 7.18
N ILE A 14 11.24 -6.48 6.70
CA ILE A 14 11.00 -7.93 6.71
C ILE A 14 10.80 -8.36 5.27
N ILE A 15 11.81 -9.02 4.72
CA ILE A 15 11.81 -9.49 3.33
C ILE A 15 12.05 -10.98 3.34
N ARG A 16 11.23 -11.75 2.60
CA ARG A 16 11.43 -13.20 2.41
C ARG A 16 11.67 -13.97 3.72
N SER A 17 10.93 -13.60 4.75
CA SER A 17 11.08 -14.13 6.10
C SER A 17 9.85 -14.93 6.51
N ALA A 18 10.06 -15.96 7.33
CA ALA A 18 8.99 -16.79 7.89
C ALA A 18 8.38 -16.22 9.19
N VAL A 19 8.53 -14.91 9.41
CA VAL A 19 7.96 -14.20 10.58
C VAL A 19 6.44 -14.32 10.53
N ASN A 20 5.86 -14.85 11.60
CA ASN A 20 4.41 -14.90 11.79
C ASN A 20 3.91 -13.67 12.56
N GLU A 21 2.59 -13.55 12.71
CA GLU A 21 1.95 -12.45 13.42
C GLU A 21 2.42 -12.31 14.89
N PRO A 22 2.47 -13.37 15.72
CA PRO A 22 3.04 -13.29 17.07
C PRO A 22 4.48 -12.77 17.11
N ASP A 23 5.34 -13.22 16.19
CA ASP A 23 6.73 -12.77 16.10
C ASP A 23 6.81 -11.26 15.78
N LEU A 24 5.94 -10.80 14.86
CA LEU A 24 5.83 -9.38 14.51
C LEU A 24 5.34 -8.54 15.69
N GLU A 25 4.30 -8.99 16.40
CA GLU A 25 3.80 -8.30 17.60
C GLU A 25 4.88 -8.17 18.67
N GLN A 26 5.63 -9.25 18.92
CA GLN A 26 6.71 -9.24 19.88
C GLN A 26 7.83 -8.28 19.46
N LEU A 27 8.25 -8.29 18.18
CA LEU A 27 9.25 -7.35 17.67
C LEU A 27 8.79 -5.90 17.84
N LEU A 28 7.56 -5.60 17.41
CA LEU A 28 6.99 -4.26 17.51
C LEU A 28 6.80 -3.84 18.96
N SER A 29 6.51 -4.75 19.89
CA SER A 29 6.38 -4.46 21.33
C SER A 29 7.62 -3.78 21.92
N CYS A 30 8.80 -4.04 21.35
CA CYS A 30 10.07 -3.44 21.77
C CYS A 30 10.25 -1.99 21.27
N CYS A 31 9.47 -1.55 20.27
CA CYS A 31 9.66 -0.28 19.58
C CYS A 31 8.71 0.80 20.13
N VAL A 32 9.20 2.04 20.21
CA VAL A 32 8.45 3.18 20.79
C VAL A 32 7.99 4.18 19.73
N GLY A 33 8.80 4.44 18.70
CA GLY A 33 8.45 5.36 17.61
C GLY A 33 9.03 4.83 16.32
N LEU A 34 8.30 3.89 15.70
CA LEU A 34 8.68 3.32 14.42
C LEU A 34 8.29 4.31 13.31
N GLU A 35 9.22 4.64 12.44
CA GLU A 35 9.04 5.59 11.32
C GLU A 35 8.89 4.87 9.98
N THR A 36 9.55 3.73 9.79
CA THR A 36 9.52 2.97 8.54
C THR A 36 9.17 1.51 8.78
N PHE A 37 8.22 1.00 8.01
CA PHE A 37 7.91 -0.43 7.98
C PHE A 37 7.85 -0.94 6.54
N VAL A 38 8.67 -1.96 6.25
CA VAL A 38 8.70 -2.63 4.95
C VAL A 38 8.40 -4.11 5.16
N TYR A 39 7.41 -4.62 4.45
CA TYR A 39 7.07 -6.03 4.43
C TYR A 39 6.91 -6.52 2.99
N ASN A 40 7.71 -7.51 2.63
CA ASN A 40 7.73 -8.08 1.31
C ASN A 40 7.36 -9.56 1.35
N ILE A 41 6.24 -9.89 0.71
CA ILE A 41 5.73 -11.25 0.64
C ILE A 41 6.49 -12.01 -0.44
N GLY A 42 7.48 -12.81 -0.01
CA GLY A 42 8.30 -13.63 -0.89
C GLY A 42 7.94 -15.12 -0.93
N THR A 43 7.17 -15.64 0.04
CA THR A 43 6.90 -17.09 0.15
C THR A 43 5.42 -17.36 0.44
N SER A 44 4.89 -18.45 -0.11
CA SER A 44 3.48 -18.87 0.03
C SER A 44 3.11 -19.47 1.39
N PHE A 45 4.09 -19.95 2.17
CA PHE A 45 3.81 -20.77 3.35
C PHE A 45 3.75 -20.00 4.67
N HIS A 46 4.36 -18.81 4.73
CA HIS A 46 4.44 -18.00 5.95
C HIS A 46 4.37 -16.52 5.58
N TYR A 47 3.15 -15.99 5.46
CA TYR A 47 2.91 -14.56 5.31
C TYR A 47 1.90 -14.09 6.35
N ILE A 48 2.01 -12.81 6.70
CA ILE A 48 1.09 -12.11 7.59
C ILE A 48 0.07 -11.41 6.69
N LEU A 49 -1.21 -11.52 7.01
CA LEU A 49 -2.22 -10.79 6.26
C LEU A 49 -1.96 -9.28 6.41
N PRO A 50 -2.11 -8.49 5.34
CA PRO A 50 -1.97 -7.04 5.44
C PRO A 50 -2.84 -6.42 6.54
N SER A 51 -4.06 -6.93 6.75
CA SER A 51 -4.93 -6.50 7.86
C SER A 51 -4.29 -6.65 9.23
N ASP A 52 -3.55 -7.73 9.45
CA ASP A 52 -2.92 -8.03 10.74
C ASP A 52 -1.66 -7.19 10.92
N ILE A 53 -0.93 -6.91 9.83
CA ILE A 53 0.16 -5.94 9.81
C ILE A 53 -0.36 -4.56 10.23
N ILE A 54 -1.41 -4.06 9.58
CA ILE A 54 -1.99 -2.74 9.92
C ILE A 54 -2.47 -2.71 11.37
N ARG A 55 -3.09 -3.80 11.86
CA ARG A 55 -3.50 -3.93 13.26
C ARG A 55 -2.31 -3.79 14.22
N CYS A 56 -1.19 -4.45 13.93
CA CYS A 56 0.03 -4.38 14.74
C CYS A 56 0.67 -2.99 14.71
N LEU A 57 0.64 -2.31 13.55
CA LEU A 57 1.25 -0.99 13.35
C LEU A 57 0.43 0.16 13.96
N ARG A 58 -0.83 -0.06 14.32
CA ARG A 58 -1.74 1.00 14.81
C ARG A 58 -1.19 1.84 15.96
N LYS A 59 -0.30 1.28 16.80
CA LYS A 59 0.32 2.03 17.90
C LYS A 59 1.33 3.09 17.44
N PHE A 60 1.81 2.98 16.20
CA PHE A 60 2.74 3.93 15.58
C PHE A 60 2.03 4.91 14.63
N LYS A 61 0.71 5.02 14.70
CA LYS A 61 -0.10 5.87 13.80
C LYS A 61 0.38 7.32 13.64
N GLU A 62 1.04 7.86 14.66
CA GLU A 62 1.58 9.23 14.68
C GLU A 62 3.05 9.32 14.26
N THR A 63 3.77 8.18 14.24
CA THR A 63 5.23 8.14 13.99
C THR A 63 5.60 7.45 12.69
N LEU A 64 4.77 6.52 12.21
CA LEU A 64 5.01 5.76 10.99
C LEU A 64 4.83 6.68 9.77
N ALA A 65 5.96 7.09 9.20
CA ALA A 65 6.05 7.94 8.01
C ALA A 65 6.01 7.15 6.71
N THR A 66 6.62 5.96 6.70
CA THR A 66 6.75 5.14 5.48
C THR A 66 6.21 3.74 5.70
N LEU A 67 5.29 3.31 4.85
CA LEU A 67 4.76 1.95 4.81
C LEU A 67 4.94 1.36 3.42
N CYS A 68 5.62 0.22 3.33
CA CYS A 68 5.78 -0.54 2.10
C CYS A 68 5.25 -1.95 2.31
N LEU A 69 4.17 -2.30 1.61
CA LEU A 69 3.65 -3.66 1.51
C LEU A 69 3.71 -4.06 0.03
N SER A 70 4.55 -5.03 -0.31
CA SER A 70 4.74 -5.49 -1.69
C SER A 70 4.61 -7.01 -1.80
N LEU A 71 4.12 -7.51 -2.93
CA LEU A 71 4.15 -8.92 -3.29
C LEU A 71 5.26 -9.18 -4.31
N GLN A 72 6.09 -10.19 -4.07
CA GLN A 72 7.10 -10.64 -5.03
C GLN A 72 6.83 -12.05 -5.56
N ASN A 73 5.68 -12.64 -5.23
CA ASN A 73 5.38 -14.02 -5.56
C ASN A 73 3.93 -14.21 -5.99
N ASP A 74 3.75 -14.42 -7.29
CA ASP A 74 2.45 -14.66 -7.94
C ASP A 74 1.70 -15.88 -7.37
N ASP A 75 2.41 -16.85 -6.78
CA ASP A 75 1.76 -18.01 -6.17
C ASP A 75 0.88 -17.60 -4.99
N VAL A 76 1.19 -16.50 -4.31
CA VAL A 76 0.34 -15.95 -3.22
C VAL A 76 -0.97 -15.39 -3.78
N LEU A 77 -0.90 -14.72 -4.94
CA LEU A 77 -2.09 -14.22 -5.65
C LEU A 77 -2.98 -15.38 -6.09
N ARG A 78 -2.38 -16.45 -6.63
CA ARG A 78 -3.11 -17.64 -7.13
C ARG A 78 -3.75 -18.49 -6.05
N GLN A 79 -3.27 -18.40 -4.82
CA GLN A 79 -3.81 -19.17 -3.69
C GLN A 79 -4.97 -18.44 -2.98
N ASN A 80 -5.41 -17.30 -3.51
CA ASN A 80 -6.53 -16.48 -3.02
C ASN A 80 -6.34 -15.99 -1.58
N LEU A 81 -5.10 -15.91 -1.12
CA LEU A 81 -4.80 -15.76 0.29
C LEU A 81 -5.08 -14.36 0.86
N LEU A 82 -5.49 -13.42 -0.01
CA LEU A 82 -5.76 -12.01 0.29
C LEU A 82 -7.25 -11.66 0.17
N PHE A 83 -8.12 -12.51 0.73
CA PHE A 83 -9.58 -12.32 0.65
C PHE A 83 -10.12 -11.06 1.34
N LYS A 84 -9.32 -10.43 2.22
CA LYS A 84 -9.73 -9.24 2.96
C LYS A 84 -9.00 -8.01 2.42
N PRO A 85 -9.74 -6.99 1.94
CA PRO A 85 -9.13 -5.74 1.52
C PRO A 85 -8.40 -5.08 2.70
N LEU A 86 -7.35 -4.32 2.37
CA LEU A 86 -6.59 -3.55 3.35
C LEU A 86 -7.52 -2.63 4.15
N PRO A 87 -7.44 -2.62 5.50
CA PRO A 87 -8.22 -1.69 6.30
C PRO A 87 -7.78 -0.24 6.05
N SER A 88 -8.67 0.71 6.33
CA SER A 88 -8.37 2.15 6.17
C SER A 88 -7.10 2.57 6.92
N LEU A 89 -6.25 3.33 6.24
CA LEU A 89 -5.02 3.92 6.76
C LEU A 89 -5.23 5.36 7.24
N ARG A 90 -6.46 5.90 7.16
CA ARG A 90 -6.80 7.28 7.57
C ARG A 90 -6.43 7.64 9.00
N HIS A 91 -6.27 6.64 9.87
CA HIS A 91 -5.89 6.84 11.26
C HIS A 91 -4.38 7.07 11.45
N PHE A 92 -3.55 6.80 10.43
CA PHE A 92 -2.11 7.01 10.45
C PHE A 92 -1.80 8.45 10.03
N SER A 93 -1.93 9.37 10.97
CA SER A 93 -1.72 10.81 10.72
C SER A 93 -0.27 11.18 10.42
N GLY A 94 0.69 10.29 10.74
CA GLY A 94 2.10 10.48 10.40
C GLY A 94 2.50 9.89 9.06
N LEU A 95 1.61 9.16 8.36
CA LEU A 95 1.98 8.44 7.14
C LEU A 95 2.06 9.39 5.95
N GLU A 96 3.25 9.44 5.34
CA GLU A 96 3.61 10.33 4.23
C GLU A 96 3.91 9.53 2.96
N ASP A 97 4.61 8.39 3.08
CA ASP A 97 4.99 7.54 1.96
C ASP A 97 4.30 6.18 2.04
N LEU A 98 3.63 5.80 0.96
CA LEU A 98 2.94 4.51 0.88
C LEU A 98 3.26 3.78 -0.41
N LEU A 99 3.80 2.57 -0.29
CA LEU A 99 3.92 1.61 -1.37
C LEU A 99 2.98 0.44 -1.10
N LEU A 100 2.05 0.18 -2.02
CA LEU A 100 1.12 -0.94 -1.93
C LEU A 100 1.02 -1.69 -3.25
N ASP A 101 0.98 -3.01 -3.15
CA ASP A 101 0.46 -3.84 -4.22
C ASP A 101 -1.07 -3.73 -4.32
N ALA A 102 -1.59 -3.57 -5.54
CA ALA A 102 -3.00 -3.43 -5.83
C ALA A 102 -3.82 -4.68 -5.41
N ALA A 103 -3.21 -5.85 -5.32
CA ALA A 103 -3.83 -7.06 -4.83
C ALA A 103 -4.18 -7.01 -3.33
N PHE A 104 -3.61 -6.07 -2.57
CA PHE A 104 -4.03 -5.81 -1.20
C PHE A 104 -5.30 -4.95 -1.11
N ILE A 105 -5.65 -4.27 -2.20
CA ILE A 105 -6.78 -3.35 -2.28
C ILE A 105 -7.96 -4.09 -2.93
N TYR A 106 -7.71 -4.79 -4.03
CA TYR A 106 -8.71 -5.43 -4.85
C TYR A 106 -8.65 -6.95 -4.73
N ASN A 107 -9.79 -7.56 -4.42
CA ASN A 107 -9.95 -9.01 -4.56
C ASN A 107 -10.13 -9.35 -6.06
N CYS A 108 -9.16 -10.06 -6.64
CA CYS A 108 -9.14 -10.49 -8.04
C CYS A 108 -10.23 -11.51 -8.42
N HIS A 109 -10.91 -12.11 -7.45
CA HIS A 109 -12.01 -13.05 -7.67
C HIS A 109 -13.39 -12.44 -7.38
N ALA A 110 -13.43 -11.27 -6.77
CA ALA A 110 -14.66 -10.54 -6.56
C ALA A 110 -14.98 -9.72 -7.82
N LYS A 111 -16.26 -9.69 -8.19
CA LYS A 111 -16.72 -8.76 -9.22
C LYS A 111 -16.45 -7.33 -8.78
N GLU A 112 -16.16 -6.48 -9.74
CA GLU A 112 -16.12 -5.02 -9.55
C GLU A 112 -17.36 -4.55 -8.78
N SER A 113 -17.13 -3.72 -7.76
CA SER A 113 -18.18 -3.06 -7.00
C SER A 113 -18.12 -1.54 -7.21
N PRO A 114 -19.24 -0.81 -7.09
CA PRO A 114 -19.23 0.65 -7.20
C PRO A 114 -18.27 1.32 -6.20
N GLU A 115 -18.07 0.72 -5.03
CA GLU A 115 -17.18 1.21 -3.97
C GLU A 115 -15.70 1.13 -4.35
N ASP A 116 -15.31 0.28 -5.31
CA ASP A 116 -13.94 0.18 -5.80
C ASP A 116 -13.43 1.53 -6.32
N CYS A 117 -14.31 2.34 -6.91
CA CYS A 117 -13.95 3.64 -7.45
C CYS A 117 -13.49 4.62 -6.36
N ASP A 118 -14.06 4.55 -5.16
CA ASP A 118 -13.71 5.46 -4.06
C ASP A 118 -12.70 4.83 -3.09
N ILE A 119 -12.20 3.61 -3.36
CA ILE A 119 -11.42 2.83 -2.39
C ILE A 119 -10.13 3.55 -1.97
N LEU A 120 -9.39 4.15 -2.91
CA LEU A 120 -8.16 4.88 -2.60
C LEU A 120 -8.45 6.11 -1.74
N VAL A 121 -9.54 6.83 -2.03
CA VAL A 121 -9.96 7.98 -1.24
C VAL A 121 -10.33 7.55 0.18
N GLN A 122 -11.00 6.41 0.36
CA GLN A 122 -11.39 5.85 1.66
C GLN A 122 -10.20 5.24 2.44
N LEU A 123 -9.20 4.75 1.72
CA LEU A 123 -8.03 4.10 2.28
C LEU A 123 -7.02 5.11 2.83
N LEU A 124 -6.67 6.13 2.04
CA LEU A 124 -5.51 6.98 2.29
C LEU A 124 -5.76 8.03 3.37
N PRO A 125 -4.76 8.33 4.23
CA PRO A 125 -4.80 9.49 5.12
C PRO A 125 -4.56 10.78 4.33
N SER A 126 -5.01 11.92 4.88
CA SER A 126 -4.79 13.24 4.27
C SER A 126 -3.33 13.72 4.36
N SER A 127 -2.50 13.07 5.18
CA SER A 127 -1.06 13.36 5.34
C SER A 127 -0.20 12.79 4.21
N ILE A 128 -0.77 11.96 3.33
CA ILE A 128 0.00 11.28 2.30
C ILE A 128 0.65 12.29 1.35
N VAL A 129 1.93 12.06 1.06
CA VAL A 129 2.78 12.86 0.18
C VAL A 129 3.09 12.09 -1.10
N SER A 130 3.58 10.86 -0.97
CA SER A 130 3.88 9.96 -2.09
C SER A 130 3.09 8.67 -2.00
N LEU A 131 2.43 8.32 -3.11
CA LEU A 131 1.72 7.07 -3.30
C LEU A 131 2.34 6.27 -4.44
N ARG A 132 2.81 5.06 -4.14
CA ARG A 132 3.27 4.08 -5.10
C ARG A 132 2.35 2.87 -5.12
N LEU A 133 1.85 2.53 -6.31
CA LEU A 133 0.97 1.38 -6.52
C LEU A 133 1.61 0.40 -7.50
N GLU A 134 1.74 -0.85 -7.07
CA GLU A 134 2.17 -1.97 -7.92
C GLU A 134 0.95 -2.77 -8.34
N ALA A 135 0.57 -2.68 -9.61
CA ALA A 135 -0.48 -3.49 -10.21
C ALA A 135 0.14 -4.73 -10.86
N THR A 136 0.62 -5.62 -10.01
CA THR A 136 1.19 -6.94 -10.34
C THR A 136 0.12 -7.95 -10.78
N ALA A 137 -1.07 -7.45 -11.11
CA ALA A 137 -2.30 -8.21 -11.11
C ALA A 137 -3.05 -8.11 -12.44
N SER A 138 -4.11 -8.91 -12.59
CA SER A 138 -4.85 -9.08 -13.85
C SER A 138 -5.36 -7.77 -14.48
N ALA A 139 -5.65 -7.82 -15.78
CA ALA A 139 -6.29 -6.74 -16.55
C ALA A 139 -7.52 -6.12 -15.83
N GLU A 140 -8.31 -6.94 -15.12
CA GLU A 140 -9.48 -6.48 -14.36
C GLU A 140 -9.09 -5.55 -13.19
N ILE A 141 -8.00 -5.87 -12.47
CA ILE A 141 -7.47 -4.99 -11.41
C ILE A 141 -6.94 -3.69 -12.00
N CYS A 142 -6.28 -3.75 -13.16
CA CYS A 142 -5.81 -2.55 -13.85
C CYS A 142 -6.97 -1.58 -14.19
N VAL A 143 -8.11 -2.10 -14.66
CA VAL A 143 -9.31 -1.28 -14.94
C VAL A 143 -9.88 -0.67 -13.67
N ARG A 144 -10.01 -1.44 -12.58
CA ARG A 144 -10.51 -0.95 -11.29
C ARG A 144 -9.60 0.12 -10.71
N LEU A 145 -8.29 -0.10 -10.79
CA LEU A 145 -7.27 0.84 -10.34
C LEU A 145 -7.31 2.15 -11.13
N ALA A 146 -7.46 2.10 -12.46
CA ALA A 146 -7.58 3.32 -13.27
C ALA A 146 -8.78 4.18 -12.83
N LYS A 147 -9.95 3.55 -12.59
CA LYS A 147 -11.13 4.26 -12.06
C LYS A 147 -10.88 4.87 -10.69
N ALA A 148 -10.23 4.14 -9.79
CA ALA A 148 -9.90 4.65 -8.46
C ALA A 148 -8.88 5.80 -8.50
N LEU A 149 -7.91 5.75 -9.41
CA LEU A 149 -6.95 6.83 -9.64
C LEU A 149 -7.64 8.09 -10.18
N LEU A 150 -8.61 7.95 -11.09
CA LEU A 150 -9.42 9.07 -11.58
C LEU A 150 -10.15 9.76 -10.42
N ARG A 151 -10.78 8.98 -9.54
CA ARG A 151 -11.47 9.48 -8.35
C ARG A 151 -10.52 10.09 -7.32
N LEU A 152 -9.31 9.54 -7.18
CA LEU A 152 -8.27 10.11 -6.34
C LEU A 152 -7.82 11.48 -6.84
N ALA A 153 -7.58 11.62 -8.15
CA ALA A 153 -7.23 12.91 -8.76
C ALA A 153 -8.32 13.97 -8.56
N GLU A 154 -9.60 13.58 -8.69
CA GLU A 154 -10.73 14.46 -8.40
C GLU A 154 -10.75 14.87 -6.93
N ALA A 155 -10.57 13.93 -5.99
CA ALA A 155 -10.50 14.24 -4.57
C ALA A 155 -9.32 15.16 -4.22
N ALA A 156 -8.16 14.95 -4.84
CA ALA A 156 -6.98 15.81 -4.69
C ALA A 156 -7.26 17.24 -5.19
N SER A 157 -7.91 17.39 -6.36
CA SER A 157 -8.31 18.71 -6.88
C SER A 157 -9.29 19.47 -5.98
N LEU A 158 -10.08 18.75 -5.19
CA LEU A 158 -10.98 19.30 -4.18
C LEU A 158 -10.29 19.59 -2.84
N GLY A 159 -8.97 19.38 -2.74
CA GLY A 159 -8.16 19.65 -1.55
C GLY A 159 -8.29 18.58 -0.45
N GLN A 160 -8.77 17.37 -0.74
CA GLN A 160 -8.86 16.30 0.26
C GLN A 160 -7.50 15.72 0.65
N PHE A 161 -6.51 15.87 -0.24
CA PHE A 161 -5.13 15.42 -0.05
C PHE A 161 -4.17 16.60 -0.23
N PRO A 162 -4.14 17.55 0.72
CA PRO A 162 -3.41 18.81 0.55
C PRO A 162 -1.89 18.66 0.52
N SER A 163 -1.35 17.54 1.02
CA SER A 163 0.09 17.25 1.04
C SER A 163 0.55 16.35 -0.11
N MET A 164 -0.37 15.85 -0.94
CA MET A 164 -0.03 14.90 -1.99
C MET A 164 0.77 15.60 -3.08
N GLU A 165 1.97 15.10 -3.34
CA GLU A 165 2.89 15.63 -4.34
C GLU A 165 3.09 14.63 -5.49
N GLU A 166 3.05 13.34 -5.19
CA GLU A 166 3.44 12.30 -6.16
C GLU A 166 2.52 11.07 -6.13
N VAL A 167 2.14 10.60 -7.32
CA VAL A 167 1.51 9.30 -7.52
C VAL A 167 2.26 8.54 -8.62
N ARG A 168 2.77 7.36 -8.29
CA ARG A 168 3.44 6.43 -9.21
C ARG A 168 2.65 5.15 -9.32
N CYS A 169 2.38 4.72 -10.55
CA CYS A 169 1.73 3.44 -10.79
C CYS A 169 2.59 2.58 -11.71
N TYR A 170 2.89 1.36 -11.26
CA TYR A 170 3.64 0.35 -11.98
C TYR A 170 2.69 -0.77 -12.33
N ALA A 171 2.45 -1.06 -13.61
CA ALA A 171 1.56 -2.15 -14.01
C ALA A 171 2.15 -2.95 -15.17
N GLU A 172 1.81 -4.23 -15.26
CA GLU A 172 2.20 -5.07 -16.42
C GLU A 172 1.45 -4.67 -17.70
N GLU A 173 0.21 -4.22 -17.55
CA GLU A 173 -0.64 -3.80 -18.65
C GLU A 173 -0.91 -2.30 -18.59
N ARG A 174 -1.02 -1.68 -19.78
CA ARG A 174 -1.29 -0.25 -19.92
C ARG A 174 -2.64 0.09 -19.28
N LEU A 175 -2.62 0.97 -18.28
CA LEU A 175 -3.84 1.57 -17.77
C LEU A 175 -4.54 2.35 -18.89
N ALA A 176 -5.87 2.35 -18.86
CA ALA A 176 -6.64 3.28 -19.68
C ALA A 176 -6.24 4.72 -19.28
N ASP A 177 -5.48 5.40 -20.15
CA ASP A 177 -4.99 6.75 -19.92
C ASP A 177 -6.10 7.75 -20.29
N ASP A 178 -7.15 7.77 -19.47
CA ASP A 178 -8.33 8.62 -19.63
C ASP A 178 -8.04 10.08 -19.20
N GLY A 179 -6.85 10.60 -19.53
CA GLY A 179 -6.37 11.91 -19.08
C GLY A 179 -5.97 11.93 -17.60
N LEU A 180 -5.54 10.79 -17.05
CA LEU A 180 -5.11 10.67 -15.65
C LEU A 180 -4.00 11.67 -15.31
N SER A 181 -3.01 11.78 -16.18
CA SER A 181 -1.88 12.71 -16.02
C SER A 181 -2.36 14.16 -15.95
N GLU A 182 -3.30 14.56 -16.81
CA GLU A 182 -3.84 15.93 -16.83
C GLU A 182 -4.67 16.23 -15.57
N LYS A 183 -5.45 15.25 -15.10
CA LYS A 183 -6.26 15.38 -13.88
C LYS A 183 -5.39 15.55 -12.64
N PHE A 184 -4.35 14.74 -12.46
CA PHE A 184 -3.41 14.91 -11.35
C PHE A 184 -2.63 16.23 -11.46
N ALA A 185 -2.17 16.60 -12.66
CA ALA A 185 -1.50 17.87 -12.88
C ALA A 185 -2.38 19.08 -12.50
N SER A 186 -3.69 19.01 -12.76
CA SER A 186 -4.65 20.06 -12.34
C SER A 186 -4.77 20.21 -10.81
N ALA A 187 -4.46 19.15 -10.07
CA ALA A 187 -4.38 19.15 -8.61
C ALA A 187 -2.97 19.51 -8.08
N GLY A 188 -2.00 19.78 -8.96
CA GLY A 188 -0.61 20.01 -8.57
C GLY A 188 0.17 18.76 -8.20
N VAL A 189 -0.35 17.57 -8.56
CA VAL A 189 0.26 16.27 -8.25
C VAL A 189 0.99 15.74 -9.47
N ASP A 190 2.23 15.29 -9.28
CA ASP A 190 3.01 14.60 -10.30
C ASP A 190 2.55 13.14 -10.42
N PHE A 191 1.98 12.80 -11.57
CA PHE A 191 1.56 11.43 -11.89
C PHE A 191 2.46 10.82 -12.95
N CYS A 192 2.98 9.63 -12.66
CA CYS A 192 3.70 8.82 -13.65
C CYS A 192 3.16 7.38 -13.66
N TYR A 193 3.00 6.86 -14.86
CA TYR A 193 2.68 5.47 -15.11
C TYR A 193 3.87 4.82 -15.81
N GLU A 194 4.37 3.71 -15.23
CA GLU A 194 5.47 2.94 -15.79
C GLU A 194 5.02 1.50 -16.04
N LEU A 195 5.34 0.99 -17.23
CA LEU A 195 5.19 -0.42 -17.53
C LEU A 195 6.22 -1.20 -16.71
N TRP A 196 5.79 -2.24 -16.02
CA TRP A 196 6.71 -3.05 -15.25
C TRP A 196 7.61 -3.88 -16.18
N GLU A 197 8.83 -3.39 -16.41
CA GLU A 197 9.85 -4.12 -17.18
C GLU A 197 10.64 -5.11 -16.31
N GLY A 198 9.95 -6.02 -15.59
CA GLY A 198 10.56 -7.21 -14.94
C GLY A 198 11.81 -6.99 -14.07
N GLY A 199 12.03 -5.77 -13.57
CA GLY A 199 13.27 -5.37 -12.89
C GLY A 199 13.20 -5.58 -11.39
N VAL A 200 14.02 -6.50 -10.90
CA VAL A 200 14.33 -6.70 -9.47
C VAL A 200 14.67 -5.35 -8.82
N TYR A 201 13.95 -5.00 -7.74
CA TYR A 201 14.28 -3.89 -6.84
C TYR A 201 15.79 -3.86 -6.55
N ARG A 202 16.45 -2.74 -6.89
CA ARG A 202 17.79 -2.40 -6.39
C ARG A 202 17.68 -1.63 -5.09
#